data_AF-A0A645GBN2-F1
#
_entry.id   AF-A0A645GBN2-F1
#
_cell.length_a   1.000
_cell.length_b   1.000
_cell.length_c   1.000
_cell.angle_alpha   90.00
_cell.angle_beta   90.00
_cell.angle_gamma   90.00
#
_symmetry.space_group_name_H-M   'P 1'
#
loop_
_entity.id
_entity.type
_entity.pdbx_description
1 polymer ?
#
loop_
_entity_poly.entity_id
_entity_poly.type
_entity_poly.pdbx_seq_one_letter_code
_entity_poly.pdbx_strand_id
1 'polypeptide(L)'
;MIVKVFLRLAEDNSFKMQDALHKTAEVYLTIPASRTGKGKILISVGGSLRELDAMTDEKESIHSRSTVKIIKIENNNILIVEKI
;
A
#
# COMPACT_ATOMS: atom_id res chain seq x y z
N MET A 1 -44.73 11.72 2.29
CA MET A 1 -43.40 11.89 2.93
C MET A 1 -42.92 10.52 3.38
N ILE A 2 -41.84 10.00 2.78
CA ILE A 2 -40.76 9.22 3.42
C ILE A 2 -39.83 8.77 2.28
N VAL A 3 -38.67 9.41 2.17
CA VAL A 3 -37.60 8.96 1.28
C VAL A 3 -36.36 8.69 2.10
N LYS A 4 -35.61 7.69 1.62
CA LYS A 4 -34.23 7.34 1.97
C LYS A 4 -34.08 6.51 3.23
N VAL A 5 -34.31 5.21 3.03
CA VAL A 5 -33.36 4.16 3.43
C VAL A 5 -31.93 4.72 3.43
N PHE A 6 -31.41 5.04 4.61
CA PHE A 6 -30.01 5.38 4.82
C PHE A 6 -29.22 4.07 4.87
N LEU A 7 -29.06 3.44 3.71
CA LEU A 7 -28.22 2.25 3.50
C LEU A 7 -26.73 2.62 3.39
N ARG A 8 -26.27 3.68 4.06
CA ARG A 8 -24.87 4.12 4.00
C ARG A 8 -24.18 4.04 5.37
N LEU A 9 -24.58 3.08 6.19
CA LEU A 9 -23.80 2.62 7.35
C LEU A 9 -22.84 1.48 7.00
N ALA A 10 -22.62 1.19 5.72
CA ALA A 10 -21.31 0.74 5.30
C ALA A 10 -20.43 1.98 5.21
N GLU A 11 -20.09 2.56 6.38
CA GLU A 11 -18.77 3.18 6.53
C GLU A 11 -17.79 2.11 6.09
N ASP A 12 -17.40 2.20 4.83
CA ASP A 12 -16.45 1.36 4.15
C ASP A 12 -15.10 1.56 4.84
N ASN A 13 -14.97 1.02 6.05
CA ASN A 13 -13.73 0.81 6.79
C ASN A 13 -12.92 -0.32 6.13
N SER A 14 -13.31 -0.75 4.93
CA SER A 14 -12.44 -1.40 3.98
C SER A 14 -11.39 -0.38 3.57
N PHE A 15 -10.26 -0.39 4.29
CA PHE A 15 -8.99 0.18 3.85
C PHE A 15 -8.89 0.15 2.33
N LYS A 16 -9.01 1.32 1.70
CA LYS A 16 -8.88 1.42 0.25
C LYS A 16 -7.41 1.45 -0.04
N MET A 17 -6.95 0.52 -0.88
CA MET A 17 -5.57 0.55 -1.40
C MET A 17 -5.23 1.92 -2.03
N GLN A 18 -6.26 2.64 -2.51
CA GLN A 18 -6.16 4.02 -3.01
C GLN A 18 -5.67 5.03 -1.96
N ASP A 19 -5.98 4.84 -0.68
CA ASP A 19 -5.46 5.69 0.40
C ASP A 19 -3.96 5.48 0.64
N ALA A 20 -3.42 4.31 0.25
CA ALA A 20 -1.99 4.05 0.26
C ALA A 20 -1.28 4.63 -0.97
N LEU A 21 -2.00 4.93 -2.06
CA LEU A 21 -1.42 5.51 -3.26
C LEU A 21 -0.86 6.91 -2.96
N HIS A 22 0.36 7.20 -3.43
CA HIS A 22 1.10 8.43 -3.16
C HIS A 22 1.51 8.67 -1.70
N LYS A 23 1.28 7.71 -0.80
CA LYS A 23 1.81 7.77 0.58
C LYS A 23 3.23 7.19 0.63
N THR A 24 3.91 7.52 1.72
CA THR A 24 5.16 6.88 2.12
C THR A 24 4.88 5.73 3.08
N ALA A 25 5.65 4.67 2.93
CA ALA A 25 5.61 3.48 3.77
C ALA A 25 7.03 3.03 4.10
N GLU A 26 7.16 2.25 5.15
CA GLU A 26 8.44 1.72 5.59
C GLU A 26 8.58 0.27 5.14
N VAL A 27 9.73 -0.10 4.57
CA VAL A 27 9.95 -1.48 4.13
C VAL A 27 10.16 -2.38 5.34
N TYR A 28 9.24 -3.29 5.58
CA TYR A 28 9.35 -4.30 6.62
C TYR A 28 10.20 -5.49 6.17
N LEU A 29 10.00 -5.92 4.91
CA LEU A 29 10.72 -7.04 4.29
C LEU A 29 11.39 -6.56 3.00
N THR A 30 12.68 -6.87 2.86
CA THR A 30 13.49 -6.52 1.68
C THR A 30 12.76 -6.83 0.38
N ILE A 31 12.62 -5.81 -0.46
CA ILE A 31 11.98 -5.90 -1.77
C ILE A 31 13.11 -6.12 -2.80
N PRO A 32 13.19 -7.28 -3.46
CA PRO A 32 14.19 -7.51 -4.50
C PRO A 32 13.89 -6.67 -5.74
N ALA A 33 14.95 -6.31 -6.47
CA ALA A 33 14.90 -5.48 -7.67
C ALA A 33 14.10 -6.11 -8.83
N SER A 34 13.70 -5.30 -9.81
CA SER A 34 13.11 -5.73 -11.10
C SER A 34 11.87 -6.62 -10.96
N ARG A 35 11.05 -6.38 -9.92
CA ARG A 35 9.87 -7.22 -9.60
C ARG A 35 10.19 -8.72 -9.56
N THR A 36 11.43 -9.11 -9.27
CA THR A 36 11.86 -10.52 -9.23
C THR A 36 11.28 -11.25 -8.03
N GLY A 37 10.81 -10.51 -7.02
CA GLY A 37 10.10 -11.04 -5.86
C GLY A 37 9.25 -9.97 -5.19
N LYS A 38 8.51 -10.40 -4.18
CA LYS A 38 7.60 -9.54 -3.41
C LYS A 38 8.24 -9.25 -2.06
N GLY A 39 8.30 -8.00 -1.68
CA GLY A 39 8.57 -7.62 -0.30
C GLY A 39 7.29 -7.19 0.41
N LYS A 40 7.45 -6.72 1.64
CA LYS A 40 6.36 -6.23 2.49
C LYS A 40 6.70 -4.84 2.99
N ILE A 41 5.71 -3.97 2.93
CA ILE A 41 5.79 -2.61 3.47
C ILE A 41 4.79 -2.46 4.60
N LEU A 42 5.15 -1.61 5.55
CA LEU A 42 4.34 -1.15 6.66
C LEU A 42 3.86 0.25 6.34
N ILE A 43 2.55 0.43 6.22
CA ILE A 43 1.93 1.74 6.02
C ILE A 43 1.00 2.07 7.18
N SER A 44 1.13 3.29 7.72
CA SER A 44 0.20 3.84 8.70
C SER A 44 -0.95 4.55 7.98
N VAL A 45 -2.14 3.95 7.97
CA VAL A 45 -3.37 4.58 7.45
C VAL A 45 -4.43 4.60 8.54
N GLY A 46 -5.00 5.77 8.80
CA GLY A 46 -6.09 5.94 9.77
C GLY A 46 -5.70 5.60 11.22
N GLY A 47 -4.42 5.70 11.58
CA GLY A 47 -3.93 5.36 12.93
C GLY A 47 -3.65 3.86 13.15
N SER A 48 -3.79 3.03 12.12
CA SER A 48 -3.41 1.61 12.16
C SER A 48 -2.26 1.33 11.20
N LEU A 49 -1.27 0.57 11.65
CA LEU A 49 -0.22 0.01 10.79
C LEU A 49 -0.80 -1.18 10.03
N ARG A 50 -0.63 -1.18 8.71
CA ARG A 50 -1.04 -2.28 7.83
C ARG A 50 0.16 -2.76 7.04
N GLU A 51 0.30 -4.07 6.97
CA GLU A 51 1.26 -4.75 6.12
C GLU A 51 0.67 -4.98 4.74
N LEU A 52 1.39 -4.57 3.71
CA LEU A 52 0.97 -4.73 2.33
C LEU A 52 2.12 -5.30 1.50
N ASP A 53 1.76 -6.12 0.50
CA ASP A 53 2.75 -6.65 -0.43
C ASP A 53 3.17 -5.56 -1.41
N ALA A 54 4.48 -5.38 -1.56
CA ALA A 54 5.04 -4.36 -2.42
C ALA A 54 6.15 -4.92 -3.30
N MET A 55 6.28 -4.33 -4.49
CA MET A 55 7.31 -4.63 -5.48
C MET A 55 7.92 -3.31 -5.95
N THR A 56 9.19 -3.37 -6.32
CA THR A 56 9.89 -2.25 -6.96
C THR A 56 10.20 -2.60 -8.40
N ASP A 57 10.05 -1.64 -9.30
CA ASP A 57 10.55 -1.74 -10.67
C ASP A 57 12.03 -1.33 -10.77
N GLU A 58 12.58 -0.77 -9.69
CA GLU A 58 13.97 -0.36 -9.67
C GLU A 58 14.92 -1.54 -9.86
N LYS A 59 16.09 -1.25 -10.44
CA LYS A 59 17.17 -2.22 -10.60
C LYS A 59 17.91 -2.51 -9.30
N GLU A 60 17.69 -1.70 -8.27
CA GLU A 60 18.25 -1.88 -6.95
C GLU A 60 17.25 -2.52 -5.99
N SER A 61 17.73 -3.43 -5.15
CA SER A 61 16.94 -4.04 -4.10
C SER A 61 16.75 -3.05 -2.96
N ILE A 62 15.51 -2.94 -2.47
CA ILE A 62 15.19 -2.06 -1.34
C ILE A 62 15.27 -2.86 -0.05
N HIS A 63 16.25 -2.54 0.78
CA HIS A 63 16.42 -3.18 2.08
C HIS A 63 15.34 -2.76 3.06
N SER A 64 15.04 -3.63 4.03
CA SER A 64 14.17 -3.30 5.16
C SER A 64 14.67 -2.08 5.94
N ARG A 65 13.73 -1.34 6.55
CA ARG A 65 13.88 0.01 7.13
C ARG A 65 14.16 1.13 6.13
N SER A 66 14.05 0.88 4.83
CA SER A 66 14.03 1.97 3.85
C SER A 66 12.64 2.60 3.77
N THR A 67 12.59 3.91 3.55
CA THR A 67 11.34 4.59 3.22
C THR A 67 11.11 4.52 1.73
N VAL A 68 9.89 4.13 1.34
CA VAL A 68 9.48 4.02 -0.05
C VAL A 68 8.17 4.75 -0.28
N LYS A 69 7.95 5.20 -1.51
CA LYS A 69 6.72 5.86 -1.91
C LYS A 69 5.91 4.95 -2.81
N ILE A 70 4.62 4.78 -2.52
CA ILE A 70 3.71 4.05 -3.39
C ILE A 70 3.41 4.91 -4.61
N ILE A 71 3.76 4.41 -5.80
CA ILE A 71 3.48 5.08 -7.07
C ILE A 71 2.32 4.44 -7.83
N LYS A 72 2.06 3.15 -7.60
CA LYS A 72 1.00 2.43 -8.31
C LYS A 72 0.50 1.24 -7.49
N ILE A 73 -0.70 0.78 -7.80
CA ILE A 73 -1.26 -0.47 -7.29
C ILE A 73 -1.40 -1.42 -8.50
N GLU A 74 -0.94 -2.64 -8.35
CA GLU A 74 -0.95 -3.71 -9.35
C GLU A 74 -1.70 -4.92 -8.77
N ASN A 75 -2.56 -5.57 -9.57
CA ASN A 75 -3.35 -6.75 -9.15
C ASN A 75 -4.16 -6.57 -7.84
N ASN A 76 -4.63 -5.35 -7.55
CA ASN A 76 -5.42 -4.98 -6.36
C ASN A 76 -4.81 -5.27 -4.97
N ASN A 77 -3.68 -5.98 -4.90
CA ASN A 77 -3.03 -6.40 -3.65
C ASN A 77 -1.52 -6.18 -3.65
N ILE A 78 -0.92 -5.83 -4.79
CA ILE A 78 0.50 -5.55 -4.91
C ILE A 78 0.69 -4.05 -5.10
N LEU A 79 1.57 -3.43 -4.34
CA LEU A 79 1.89 -2.01 -4.45
C LEU A 79 3.22 -1.86 -5.17
N ILE A 80 3.25 -1.08 -6.24
CA ILE A 80 4.50 -0.66 -6.85
C ILE A 80 5.01 0.54 -6.06
N VAL A 81 6.21 0.39 -5.50
CA VAL A 81 6.87 1.41 -4.70
C VAL A 81 8.21 1.77 -5.31
N GLU A 82 8.60 3.02 -5.13
CA GLU A 82 9.93 3.52 -5.51
C GLU A 82 10.64 4.05 -4.27
N LYS A 83 11.95 3.84 -4.21
CA LYS A 83 12.77 4.41 -3.14
C LYS A 83 12.84 5.94 -3.33
N ILE A 84 12.80 6.66 -2.21
CA ILE A 84 13.07 8.10 -2.15
C ILE A 84 14.53 8.38 -1.81
#